data_AF-A0A1V3XP87-F1
#
_entry.id   AF-A0A1V3XP87-F1
#
_cell.length_a   1.000
_cell.length_b   1.000
_cell.length_c   1.000
_cell.angle_alpha   90.00
_cell.angle_beta   90.00
_cell.angle_gamma   90.00
#
_symmetry.space_group_name_H-M   'P 1'
#
loop_
_entity.id
_entity.type
_entity.pdbx_description
1 polymer ?
#
loop_
_entity_poly.entity_id
_entity_poly.type
_entity_poly.pdbx_seq_one_letter_code
_entity_poly.pdbx_strand_id
1 'polypeptide(L)'
;MLLPPETNSALIYGGAGSGSLFMAAAAWEGLAAELQAAASSFDAVISGLAAGPWSGPAAVAMTAAAAPYVSWLAASAAQAQGAATQARVAATAFEAAQTSTVHPAAVTANRVLLGALVATNFVARTPRRSRPPSSTTCRCGPRTWPRWWDTTRARCRWPRRCAEIRW
;
A
#
# COMPACT_ATOMS: atom_id res chain seq x y z
N MET A 1 17.54 -13.50 3.95
CA MET A 1 18.57 -12.45 3.81
C MET A 1 18.39 -11.42 4.91
N LEU A 2 19.44 -11.07 5.64
CA LEU A 2 19.40 -10.06 6.69
C LEU A 2 20.33 -8.90 6.27
N LEU A 3 19.74 -7.74 5.99
CA LEU A 3 20.46 -6.52 5.62
C LEU A 3 20.57 -5.59 6.83
N PRO A 4 21.63 -4.77 6.91
CA PRO A 4 21.77 -3.79 7.98
C PRO A 4 20.72 -2.67 7.84
N PRO A 5 20.37 -1.97 8.94
CA PRO A 5 19.31 -0.95 8.94
C PRO A 5 19.60 0.23 8.01
N GLU A 6 20.87 0.54 7.73
CA GLU A 6 21.29 1.56 6.78
C GLU A 6 20.80 1.23 5.37
N THR A 7 21.02 -0.01 4.93
CA THR A 7 20.62 -0.45 3.59
C THR A 7 19.10 -0.55 3.48
N ASN A 8 18.44 -1.17 4.47
CA ASN A 8 16.98 -1.32 4.45
C ASN A 8 16.27 0.04 4.43
N SER A 9 16.71 0.99 5.26
CA SER A 9 16.15 2.34 5.28
C SER A 9 16.47 3.12 4.00
N ALA A 10 17.69 3.03 3.46
CA ALA A 10 18.02 3.69 2.20
C ALA A 10 17.16 3.17 1.04
N LEU A 11 16.93 1.86 0.94
CA LEU A 11 16.13 1.27 -0.15
C LEU A 11 14.68 1.73 -0.13
N ILE A 12 14.02 1.78 1.03
CA ILE A 12 12.59 2.14 1.11
C ILE A 12 12.35 3.66 0.94
N TYR A 13 13.32 4.50 1.30
CA TYR A 13 13.19 5.97 1.22
C TYR A 13 13.82 6.58 -0.04
N GLY A 14 14.67 5.85 -0.77
CA GLY A 14 15.35 6.34 -1.97
C GLY A 14 14.58 6.19 -3.29
N GLY A 15 13.43 5.51 -3.29
CA GLY A 15 12.64 5.24 -4.49
C GLY A 15 11.65 6.36 -4.87
N ALA A 16 11.01 6.22 -6.04
CA ALA A 16 10.02 7.18 -6.58
C ALA A 16 8.67 7.21 -5.81
N GLY A 17 8.49 6.35 -4.81
CA GLY A 17 7.27 6.27 -4.00
C GLY A 17 6.14 5.43 -4.62
N SER A 18 4.97 5.45 -3.97
CA SER A 18 3.77 4.68 -4.33
C SER A 18 2.89 5.36 -5.39
N GLY A 19 3.14 6.63 -5.73
CA GLY A 19 2.24 7.44 -6.57
C GLY A 19 1.95 6.83 -7.94
N SER A 20 2.96 6.29 -8.62
CA SER A 20 2.81 5.64 -9.92
C SER A 20 1.93 4.38 -9.85
N LEU A 21 1.93 3.65 -8.73
CA LEU A 21 1.05 2.50 -8.52
C LEU A 21 -0.41 2.91 -8.35
N PHE A 22 -0.69 4.04 -7.70
CA PHE A 22 -2.06 4.58 -7.65
C PHE A 22 -2.54 5.08 -9.01
N MET A 23 -1.66 5.72 -9.78
CA MET A 23 -2.00 6.11 -11.16
C MET A 23 -2.28 4.89 -12.04
N ALA A 24 -1.44 3.85 -11.94
CA ALA A 24 -1.66 2.59 -12.65
C ALA A 24 -2.99 1.95 -12.23
N ALA A 25 -3.33 1.96 -10.93
CA ALA A 25 -4.61 1.46 -10.46
C ALA A 25 -5.80 2.20 -11.10
N ALA A 26 -5.75 3.54 -11.15
CA ALA A 26 -6.80 4.33 -11.79
C ALA A 26 -6.90 4.05 -13.30
N ALA A 27 -5.77 3.88 -13.99
CA ALA A 27 -5.76 3.52 -15.41
C ALA A 27 -6.40 2.13 -15.66
N TRP A 28 -6.09 1.15 -14.82
CA TRP A 28 -6.70 -0.18 -14.90
C TRP A 28 -8.21 -0.17 -14.64
N GLU A 29 -8.70 0.69 -13.73
CA GLU A 29 -10.14 0.88 -13.54
C GLU A 29 -10.81 1.53 -14.75
N GLY A 30 -10.17 2.54 -15.33
CA GLY A 30 -10.65 3.16 -16.57
C GLY A 30 -10.81 2.11 -17.68
N LEU A 31 -9.79 1.28 -17.87
CA LEU A 31 -9.84 0.19 -18.85
C LEU A 31 -10.93 -0.84 -18.51
N ALA A 32 -11.11 -1.20 -17.24
CA ALA A 32 -12.17 -2.12 -16.83
C ALA A 32 -13.56 -1.55 -17.17
N ALA A 33 -13.78 -0.26 -16.93
CA ALA A 33 -15.03 0.43 -17.25
C ALA A 33 -15.27 0.48 -18.77
N GLU A 34 -14.24 0.79 -19.56
CA GLU A 34 -14.34 0.81 -21.02
C GLU A 34 -14.66 -0.57 -21.60
N LEU A 35 -14.01 -1.63 -21.11
CA LEU A 35 -14.28 -3.00 -21.52
C LEU A 35 -15.69 -3.45 -21.16
N GLN A 36 -16.18 -3.08 -19.97
CA GLN A 36 -17.54 -3.39 -19.55
C GLN A 36 -18.58 -2.63 -20.39
N ALA A 37 -18.33 -1.35 -20.70
CA ALA A 37 -19.19 -0.56 -21.58
C ALA A 37 -19.22 -1.15 -23.00
N ALA A 38 -18.06 -1.57 -23.52
CA ALA A 38 -17.96 -2.25 -24.81
C ALA A 38 -18.76 -3.57 -24.81
N ALA A 39 -18.63 -4.39 -23.77
CA ALA A 39 -19.39 -5.63 -23.64
C ALA A 39 -20.91 -5.37 -23.68
N SER A 40 -21.39 -4.39 -22.91
CA SER A 40 -22.81 -4.00 -22.91
C SER A 40 -23.27 -3.45 -24.26
N SER A 41 -22.43 -2.67 -24.95
CA SER A 41 -22.72 -2.18 -26.29
C SER A 41 -22.85 -3.32 -27.31
N PHE A 42 -21.95 -4.30 -27.27
CA PHE A 42 -22.02 -5.47 -28.15
C PHE A 42 -23.26 -6.30 -27.87
N ASP A 43 -23.57 -6.56 -26.60
CA ASP A 43 -24.76 -7.32 -26.20
C ASP A 43 -26.06 -6.65 -26.64
N ALA A 44 -26.13 -5.31 -26.55
CA ALA A 44 -27.27 -4.53 -27.04
C ALA A 44 -27.45 -4.67 -28.56
N VAL A 45 -26.36 -4.64 -29.34
CA VAL A 45 -26.40 -4.83 -30.80
C VAL A 45 -26.83 -6.26 -31.16
N ILE A 46 -26.28 -7.26 -30.47
CA ILE A 46 -26.64 -8.68 -30.67
C ILE A 46 -28.12 -8.90 -30.36
N SER A 47 -28.60 -8.36 -29.25
CA SER A 47 -30.00 -8.45 -28.84
C SER A 47 -30.94 -7.75 -29.82
N GLY A 48 -30.55 -6.56 -30.30
CA GLY A 48 -31.31 -5.84 -31.33
C GLY A 48 -31.38 -6.58 -32.67
N LEU A 49 -30.29 -7.25 -33.06
CA LEU A 49 -30.26 -8.08 -34.26
C LEU A 49 -31.14 -9.32 -34.10
N ALA A 50 -31.09 -9.98 -32.94
CA ALA A 50 -31.88 -11.17 -32.63
C ALA A 50 -33.39 -10.89 -32.55
N ALA A 51 -33.76 -9.69 -32.08
CA ALA A 51 -35.16 -9.22 -32.01
C ALA A 51 -35.64 -8.55 -33.31
N GLY A 52 -34.74 -8.36 -34.28
CA GLY A 52 -35.02 -7.67 -35.53
C GLY A 52 -35.74 -8.52 -36.58
N PRO A 53 -36.05 -7.93 -37.76
CA PRO A 53 -36.72 -8.62 -38.85
C PRO A 53 -35.84 -9.73 -39.50
N TRP A 54 -34.54 -9.74 -39.24
CA TRP A 54 -33.64 -10.80 -39.67
C TRP A 54 -33.68 -11.98 -38.70
N SER A 55 -34.71 -12.81 -38.83
CA SER A 55 -34.93 -14.01 -38.02
C SER A 55 -34.65 -15.29 -38.79
N GLY A 56 -34.12 -16.32 -38.13
CA GLY A 56 -33.93 -17.65 -38.70
C GLY A 56 -32.61 -18.32 -38.29
N PRO A 57 -32.29 -19.52 -38.83
CA PRO A 57 -31.09 -20.28 -38.45
C PRO A 57 -29.78 -19.50 -38.64
N ALA A 58 -29.69 -18.65 -39.67
CA ALA A 58 -28.51 -17.81 -39.92
C ALA A 58 -28.31 -16.74 -38.82
N ALA A 59 -29.39 -16.10 -38.36
CA ALA A 59 -29.33 -15.12 -37.27
C ALA A 59 -28.90 -15.80 -35.96
N VAL A 60 -29.47 -16.97 -35.65
CA VAL A 60 -29.08 -17.77 -34.47
C VAL A 60 -27.60 -18.17 -34.52
N ALA A 61 -27.10 -18.59 -35.69
CA ALA A 61 -25.70 -18.94 -35.86
C ALA A 61 -24.77 -17.71 -35.63
N MET A 62 -25.17 -16.53 -36.11
CA MET A 62 -24.40 -15.30 -35.89
C MET A 62 -24.37 -14.88 -34.41
N THR A 63 -25.51 -14.91 -33.72
CA THR A 63 -25.57 -14.57 -32.29
C THR A 63 -24.75 -15.55 -31.44
N ALA A 64 -24.78 -16.84 -31.80
CA ALA A 64 -23.97 -17.86 -31.13
C ALA A 64 -22.45 -17.64 -31.35
N ALA A 65 -22.04 -17.21 -32.55
CA ALA A 65 -20.65 -16.89 -32.86
C ALA A 65 -20.15 -15.63 -32.14
N ALA A 66 -21.05 -14.69 -31.83
CA ALA A 66 -20.70 -13.43 -31.15
C ALA A 66 -20.59 -13.56 -29.61
N ALA A 67 -21.31 -14.52 -29.01
CA ALA A 67 -21.35 -14.69 -27.55
C ALA A 67 -19.96 -14.86 -26.88
N PRO A 68 -18.99 -15.60 -27.44
CA PRO A 68 -17.64 -15.72 -26.87
C PRO A 68 -16.88 -14.40 -26.79
N TYR A 69 -17.16 -13.43 -27.67
CA TYR A 69 -16.50 -12.13 -27.64
C TYR A 69 -17.02 -11.27 -26.48
N VAL A 70 -18.33 -11.27 -26.25
CA VAL A 70 -18.94 -10.57 -25.11
C VAL A 70 -18.43 -11.16 -23.79
N SER A 71 -18.35 -12.50 -23.69
CA SER A 71 -17.82 -13.15 -22.49
C SER A 71 -16.34 -12.84 -22.27
N TRP A 72 -15.53 -12.79 -23.34
CA TRP A 72 -14.13 -12.39 -23.27
C TRP A 72 -13.95 -10.94 -22.81
N LEU A 73 -14.77 -10.01 -23.30
CA LEU A 73 -14.74 -8.60 -22.86
C LEU A 73 -15.07 -8.48 -21.37
N ALA A 74 -16.12 -9.15 -20.91
CA ALA A 74 -16.51 -9.15 -19.50
C ALA A 74 -15.43 -9.78 -18.60
N ALA A 75 -14.83 -10.91 -19.02
CA ALA A 75 -13.73 -11.54 -18.30
C ALA A 75 -12.49 -10.65 -18.25
N SER A 76 -12.18 -9.94 -19.34
CA SER A 76 -11.05 -9.00 -19.41
C SER A 76 -11.28 -7.78 -18.53
N ALA A 77 -12.51 -7.26 -18.48
CA ALA A 77 -12.90 -6.19 -17.55
C ALA A 77 -12.67 -6.62 -16.09
N ALA A 78 -13.08 -7.84 -15.72
CA ALA A 78 -12.85 -8.38 -14.38
C ALA A 78 -11.36 -8.52 -14.04
N GLN A 79 -10.53 -8.96 -15.00
CA GLN A 79 -9.08 -9.04 -14.82
C GLN A 79 -8.45 -7.67 -14.62
N ALA A 80 -8.85 -6.67 -15.41
CA ALA A 80 -8.40 -5.28 -15.27
C ALA A 80 -8.76 -4.72 -13.89
N GLN A 81 -9.98 -4.98 -13.40
CA GLN A 81 -10.39 -4.58 -12.05
C GLN A 81 -9.55 -5.27 -10.95
N GLY A 82 -9.21 -6.55 -11.16
CA GLY A 82 -8.29 -7.29 -10.30
C GLY A 82 -6.90 -6.65 -10.26
N ALA A 83 -6.36 -6.27 -11.41
CA ALA A 83 -5.07 -5.59 -11.53
C ALA A 83 -5.07 -4.23 -10.82
N ALA A 84 -6.14 -3.44 -10.98
CA ALA A 84 -6.31 -2.18 -10.26
C ALA A 84 -6.26 -2.36 -8.74
N THR A 85 -6.98 -3.37 -8.24
CA THR A 85 -7.02 -3.70 -6.80
C THR A 85 -5.64 -4.10 -6.29
N GLN A 86 -4.93 -4.97 -7.01
CA GLN A 86 -3.58 -5.40 -6.63
C GLN A 86 -2.59 -4.23 -6.62
N ALA A 87 -2.67 -3.32 -7.59
CA ALA A 87 -1.84 -2.12 -7.63
C ALA A 87 -2.06 -1.23 -6.39
N ARG A 88 -3.31 -1.05 -5.93
CA ARG A 88 -3.60 -0.31 -4.68
C ARG A 88 -3.08 -1.03 -3.44
N VAL A 89 -3.24 -2.34 -3.37
CA VAL A 89 -2.72 -3.14 -2.25
C VAL A 89 -1.20 -3.01 -2.17
N ALA A 90 -0.50 -3.08 -3.31
CA ALA A 90 0.95 -2.88 -3.36
C ALA A 90 1.35 -1.46 -2.92
N ALA A 91 0.63 -0.43 -3.40
CA ALA A 91 0.89 0.97 -3.05
C ALA A 91 0.73 1.22 -1.54
N THR A 92 -0.36 0.74 -0.95
CA THR A 92 -0.65 0.89 0.48
C THR A 92 0.30 0.05 1.35
N ALA A 93 0.70 -1.14 0.88
CA ALA A 93 1.72 -1.94 1.54
C ALA A 93 3.09 -1.23 1.56
N PHE A 94 3.46 -0.56 0.47
CA PHE A 94 4.68 0.26 0.42
C PHE A 94 4.64 1.39 1.46
N GLU A 95 3.54 2.12 1.56
CA GLU A 95 3.39 3.21 2.54
C GLU A 95 3.41 2.70 3.99
N ALA A 96 2.77 1.55 4.24
CA ALA A 96 2.84 0.88 5.53
C ALA A 96 4.29 0.46 5.86
N ALA A 97 5.01 -0.13 4.91
CA ALA A 97 6.40 -0.51 5.07
C ALA A 97 7.29 0.72 5.34
N GLN A 98 7.12 1.80 4.57
CA GLN A 98 7.88 3.04 4.75
C GLN A 98 7.66 3.64 6.14
N THR A 99 6.41 3.73 6.60
CA THR A 99 6.09 4.28 7.94
C THR A 99 6.53 3.38 9.09
N SER A 100 6.65 2.07 8.86
CA SER A 100 7.19 1.12 9.85
C SER A 100 8.72 1.08 9.88
N THR A 101 9.39 1.54 8.82
CA THR A 101 10.84 1.54 8.71
C THR A 101 11.46 2.75 9.40
N VAL A 102 12.56 2.52 10.12
CA VAL A 102 13.33 3.58 10.77
C VAL A 102 13.84 4.57 9.72
N HIS A 103 13.60 5.85 9.95
CA HIS A 103 14.02 6.91 9.03
C HIS A 103 15.57 6.98 8.94
N PRO A 104 16.16 7.14 7.74
CA PRO A 104 17.62 7.15 7.54
C PRO A 104 18.36 8.11 8.47
N ALA A 105 17.83 9.32 8.68
CA ALA A 105 18.42 10.31 9.59
C ALA A 105 18.59 9.80 11.04
N ALA A 106 17.67 8.97 11.55
CA ALA A 106 17.78 8.40 12.89
C ALA A 106 18.89 7.33 12.94
N VAL A 107 19.05 6.56 11.86
CA VAL A 107 20.15 5.58 11.72
C VAL A 107 21.49 6.31 11.69
N THR A 108 21.62 7.37 10.88
CA THR A 108 22.84 8.19 10.80
C THR A 108 23.17 8.83 12.15
N ALA A 109 22.19 9.43 12.84
CA ALA A 109 22.39 10.01 14.17
C ALA A 109 22.89 8.98 15.19
N ASN A 110 22.32 7.76 15.17
CA ASN A 110 22.79 6.67 16.02
C ASN A 110 24.25 6.30 15.74
N ARG A 111 24.65 6.25 14.47
CA ARG A 111 26.05 5.95 14.08
C ARG A 111 27.03 7.03 14.48
N VAL A 112 26.66 8.31 14.35
CA VAL A 112 27.49 9.43 14.81
C VAL A 112 27.68 9.38 16.32
N LEU A 113 26.59 9.14 17.07
CA LEU A 113 26.67 8.98 18.53
C LEU A 113 27.56 7.81 18.91
N LEU A 114 27.39 6.64 18.28
CA LEU A 114 28.23 5.48 18.54
C LEU A 114 29.71 5.80 18.30
N GLY A 115 30.05 6.48 17.21
CA GLY A 115 31.43 6.91 16.92
C GLY A 115 32.00 7.81 18.02
N ALA A 116 31.23 8.79 18.49
CA ALA A 116 31.64 9.67 19.58
C ALA A 116 31.81 8.93 20.92
N LEU A 117 30.90 8.00 21.25
CA LEU A 117 31.01 7.19 22.46
C LEU A 117 32.24 6.28 22.41
N VAL A 118 32.52 5.65 21.27
CA VAL A 118 33.72 4.81 21.10
C VAL A 118 34.98 5.66 21.23
N ALA A 119 35.03 6.83 20.59
CA ALA A 119 36.17 7.73 20.64
C ALA A 119 36.46 8.27 22.05
N THR A 120 35.46 8.33 22.93
CA THR A 120 35.61 8.84 24.31
C THR A 120 35.70 7.73 25.37
N ASN A 121 35.62 6.45 24.99
CA ASN A 121 35.60 5.31 25.90
C ASN A 121 37.00 4.81 26.33
N PHE A 122 37.90 5.71 26.70
CA PHE A 122 39.26 5.36 27.11
C PHE A 122 39.33 4.59 28.45
N VAL A 123 38.29 4.69 29.28
CA VAL A 123 38.23 4.08 30.62
C VAL A 123 37.28 2.88 30.71
N ALA A 124 36.82 2.34 29.57
CA ALA A 124 35.88 1.21 29.49
C ALA A 124 34.62 1.36 30.39
N ARG A 125 34.14 2.60 30.59
CA ARG A 125 32.95 2.90 31.39
C ARG A 125 31.80 3.21 30.45
N THR A 126 30.99 2.22 30.12
CA THR A 126 29.71 2.50 29.45
C THR A 126 28.81 3.27 30.42
N PRO A 127 28.23 4.42 30.03
CA PRO A 127 27.25 5.09 30.88
C PRO A 127 26.05 4.15 31.08
N ARG A 128 25.72 3.84 32.33
CA ARG A 128 24.51 3.07 32.67
C ARG A 128 23.32 3.76 32.03
N ARG A 129 22.47 3.01 31.30
CA ARG A 129 21.16 3.51 30.87
C ARG A 129 20.45 4.06 32.10
N SER A 130 20.24 5.37 32.14
CA SER A 130 19.46 5.97 33.20
C SER A 130 18.05 5.37 33.16
N ARG A 131 17.60 4.84 34.29
CA ARG A 131 16.22 4.42 34.46
C ARG A 131 15.35 5.66 34.24
N PRO A 132 14.41 5.64 33.30
CA PRO A 132 13.59 6.82 33.06
C PRO A 132 12.76 7.11 34.32
N PRO A 133 12.45 8.38 34.60
CA PRO A 133 11.66 8.76 35.77
C PRO A 133 10.31 8.03 35.77
N SER A 134 9.87 7.62 36.96
CA SER A 134 8.66 6.82 37.20
C SER A 134 7.37 7.54 36.86
N SER A 135 7.41 8.85 36.59
CA SER A 135 6.22 9.70 36.41
C SER A 135 5.70 9.83 34.98
N THR A 136 6.30 9.20 33.97
CA THR A 136 5.83 9.35 32.58
C THR A 136 5.10 8.09 32.08
N THR A 137 3.86 7.92 32.51
CA THR A 137 2.88 7.04 31.85
C THR A 137 2.10 7.86 30.83
N CYS A 138 2.35 7.68 29.53
CA CYS A 138 1.44 8.20 28.51
C CYS A 138 0.19 7.31 28.51
N ARG A 139 -0.97 7.82 28.95
CA ARG A 139 -2.26 7.10 28.96
C ARG A 139 -3.04 7.40 27.67
N CYS A 140 -3.48 6.36 26.95
CA CYS A 140 -4.53 6.43 25.93
C CYS A 140 -5.59 5.39 26.32
N GLY A 141 -6.71 5.83 26.89
CA GLY A 141 -7.80 4.94 27.31
C GLY A 141 -7.37 3.86 28.35
N PRO A 142 -8.13 2.76 28.48
CA PRO A 142 -7.95 1.77 29.56
C PRO A 142 -6.81 0.74 29.33
N ARG A 143 -5.96 0.89 28.30
CA ARG A 143 -4.89 -0.08 27.99
C ARG A 143 -3.49 0.50 28.19
N THR A 144 -2.62 -0.29 28.83
CA THR A 144 -1.20 0.03 29.06
C THR A 144 -0.31 -0.73 28.07
N TRP A 145 0.67 -0.04 27.47
CA TRP A 145 1.64 -0.63 26.52
C TRP A 145 3.10 -0.53 27.03
N PRO A 146 4.01 -1.48 26.68
CA PRO A 146 5.44 -1.38 26.99
C PRO A 146 6.17 -0.30 26.15
N ARG A 147 7.13 0.42 26.78
CA ARG A 147 7.75 1.68 26.32
C ARG A 147 8.55 1.59 25.01
N TRP A 148 8.22 2.47 24.05
CA TRP A 148 9.17 2.98 23.04
C TRP A 148 9.40 4.48 23.28
N TRP A 149 10.67 4.88 23.42
CA TRP A 149 11.12 6.25 23.71
C TRP A 149 11.86 6.80 22.50
N ASP A 150 11.47 7.98 22.01
CA ASP A 150 12.20 8.76 21.01
C ASP A 150 12.95 9.89 21.74
N THR A 151 14.28 9.80 21.78
CA THR A 151 15.20 10.76 22.43
C THR A 151 15.12 12.18 21.87
N THR A 152 14.53 12.39 20.70
CA THR A 152 14.81 13.58 19.89
C THR A 152 13.84 14.74 20.12
N ARG A 153 12.67 14.51 20.76
CA ARG A 153 11.61 15.54 20.82
C ARG A 153 10.94 15.80 22.17
N ALA A 154 11.31 15.09 23.24
CA ALA A 154 10.68 15.24 24.57
C ALA A 154 9.13 15.26 24.53
N ARG A 155 8.50 14.44 23.66
CA ARG A 155 7.04 14.26 23.57
C ARG A 155 6.70 12.77 23.41
N CYS A 156 5.55 12.34 23.93
CA CYS A 156 5.01 11.00 23.65
C CYS A 156 4.79 10.85 22.14
N ARG A 157 5.52 9.95 21.46
CA ARG A 157 5.26 9.61 20.04
C ARG A 157 4.37 8.38 20.00
N TRP A 158 3.07 8.59 19.81
CA TRP A 158 2.09 7.51 19.66
C TRP A 158 2.31 6.78 18.32
N PRO A 159 2.22 5.43 18.27
CA PRO A 159 1.85 4.77 17.02
C PRO A 159 0.44 5.22 16.65
N ARG A 160 0.13 5.32 15.34
CA ARG A 160 -1.07 5.98 14.76
C ARG A 160 -2.47 5.56 15.28
N ARG A 161 -2.62 4.74 16.33
CA ARG A 161 -3.89 4.26 16.91
C ARG A 161 -4.29 4.95 18.22
N CYS A 162 -4.00 6.23 18.40
CA CYS A 162 -4.69 7.08 19.39
C CYS A 162 -5.56 8.16 18.73
N ALA A 163 -5.53 8.30 17.41
CA ALA A 163 -6.55 9.02 16.68
C ALA A 163 -7.67 8.03 16.34
N GLU A 164 -8.90 8.40 16.70
CA GLU A 164 -10.19 7.87 16.21
C GLU A 164 -10.75 6.60 16.88
N ILE A 165 -11.43 6.82 18.02
CA ILE A 165 -12.71 6.15 18.32
C ILE A 165 -13.82 7.15 17.91
N ARG A 166 -14.55 6.78 16.84
CA ARG A 166 -15.88 7.21 16.36
C ARG A 166 -16.12 8.67 15.93
N TRP A 167 -16.55 8.84 14.67
CA TRP A 167 -17.95 8.57 14.29
C TRP A 167 -18.02 7.35 13.37
#